data_AF-A0A2G9SJB1-F1
#
_entry.id   AF-A0A2G9SJB1-F1
#
_cell.length_a   1.000
_cell.length_b   1.000
_cell.length_c   1.000
_cell.angle_alpha   90.00
_cell.angle_beta   90.00
_cell.angle_gamma   90.00
#
_symmetry.space_group_name_H-M   'P 1'
#
loop_
_entity.id
_entity.type
_entity.pdbx_description
1 polymer ?
#
loop_
_entity_poly.entity_id
_entity_poly.type
_entity_poly.pdbx_seq_one_letter_code
_entity_poly.pdbx_strand_id
1 'polypeptide(L)' 'YWINEEFWQRPGGPVFLYIGGEAAESEFSVLSGEHVELAQKHRSLLVSLEHRYYGASINQDGLTLEGIRFLSSQQA' A
#
# COMPACT_ATOMS: atom_id res chain seq x y z
N TYR A 1 1.08 4.29 4.17
CA TYR A 1 1.52 3.92 2.80
C TYR A 1 3.05 4.01 2.74
N TRP A 2 3.66 3.30 1.80
CA TRP A 2 5.11 3.28 1.55
C TRP A 2 5.40 3.49 0.07
N ILE A 3 6.53 4.10 -0.25
CA ILE A 3 6.95 4.40 -1.63
C ILE A 3 8.39 3.94 -1.82
N ASN A 4 8.66 3.25 -2.93
CA ASN A 4 10.00 2.96 -3.41
C ASN A 4 10.17 3.46 -4.84
N GLU A 5 11.12 4.37 -5.03
CA GLU A 5 11.45 5.00 -6.31
C GLU A 5 12.73 4.46 -6.95
N GLU A 6 13.40 3.50 -6.31
CA GLU A 6 14.76 3.03 -6.66
C GLU A 6 14.90 2.64 -8.14
N PHE A 7 13.87 2.00 -8.70
CA PHE A 7 13.88 1.50 -10.08
C PHE A 7 13.08 2.34 -11.07
N TRP A 8 12.45 3.42 -10.62
CA TRP A 8 11.49 4.17 -11.44
C TRP A 8 12.17 4.93 -12.58
N GLN A 9 11.79 4.62 -13.83
CA GLN A 9 12.24 5.39 -14.98
C GLN A 9 11.46 6.70 -15.10
N ARG A 10 11.94 7.75 -14.45
CA ARG A 10 11.32 9.08 -14.55
C ARG A 10 11.43 9.66 -15.98
N PRO A 11 10.43 10.44 -16.44
CA PRO A 11 9.11 10.65 -15.82
C PRO A 11 8.04 9.66 -16.31
N GLY A 12 8.40 8.69 -17.16
CA GLY A 12 7.44 7.89 -17.95
C GLY A 12 7.21 6.46 -17.49
N GLY A 13 7.94 5.99 -16.48
CA GLY A 13 7.78 4.65 -15.93
C GLY A 13 6.41 4.48 -15.28
N PRO A 14 5.80 3.29 -15.35
CA PRO A 14 4.47 3.05 -14.78
C PRO A 14 4.48 3.18 -13.26
N VAL A 15 3.29 3.20 -12.66
CA VAL A 15 3.12 3.10 -11.20
C VAL A 15 2.51 1.73 -10.89
N PHE A 16 3.18 0.97 -10.04
CA PHE A 16 2.64 -0.25 -9.47
C PHE A 16 2.06 0.07 -8.10
N LEU A 17 0.76 -0.14 -7.96
CA LEU A 17 0.03 0.03 -6.71
C LEU A 17 -0.17 -1.35 -6.07
N TYR A 18 0.52 -1.58 -4.97
CA TYR A 18 0.29 -2.73 -4.10
C TYR A 18 -0.77 -2.37 -3.06
N ILE A 19 -1.90 -3.08 -3.08
CA ILE A 19 -3.01 -2.87 -2.16
C ILE A 19 -2.83 -3.84 -0.99
N GLY A 20 -2.58 -3.29 0.20
CA GLY A 20 -2.42 -4.06 1.42
C GLY A 20 -3.69 -4.81 1.82
N GLY A 21 -3.50 -5.93 2.51
CA GLY A 21 -4.59 -6.76 3.03
C GLY A 21 -4.91 -6.45 4.49
N GLU A 22 -5.18 -7.50 5.26
CA GLU A 22 -5.59 -7.44 6.67
C GLU A 22 -4.44 -7.27 7.68
N ALA A 23 -3.39 -6.52 7.32
CA ALA A 23 -2.20 -6.35 8.13
C ALA A 23 -1.60 -4.95 8.02
N ALA A 24 -0.76 -4.61 9.00
CA ALA A 24 0.03 -3.38 8.96
C ALA A 24 1.04 -3.44 7.81
N GLU A 25 1.13 -2.37 7.03
CA GLU A 25 2.16 -2.24 6.01
C GLU A 25 3.47 -1.76 6.62
N SER A 26 4.59 -2.15 6.02
CA SER A 26 5.92 -1.76 6.46
C SER A 26 6.82 -1.41 5.28
N GLU A 27 8.04 -0.95 5.55
CA GLU A 27 9.03 -0.76 4.49
C GLU A 27 9.25 -2.03 3.65
N PHE A 28 9.13 -3.22 4.27
CA PHE A 28 9.27 -4.49 3.55
C PHE A 28 8.25 -4.67 2.42
N SER A 29 7.10 -4.02 2.53
CA SER A 29 6.05 -4.04 1.51
C SER A 29 6.46 -3.40 0.18
N VAL A 30 7.56 -2.63 0.16
CA VAL A 30 8.14 -2.07 -1.07
C VAL A 30 9.59 -2.50 -1.30
N LEU A 31 10.10 -3.41 -0.48
CA LEU A 31 11.48 -3.94 -0.55
C LEU A 31 11.55 -5.43 -0.88
N SER A 32 10.48 -6.20 -0.67
CA SER A 32 10.43 -7.63 -0.98
C SER A 32 9.08 -8.07 -1.57
N GLY A 33 9.10 -9.17 -2.33
CA GLY A 33 7.92 -9.77 -2.96
C GLY A 33 7.91 -9.63 -4.48
N GLU A 34 7.02 -10.38 -5.13
CA GLU A 34 6.92 -10.43 -6.60
C GLU A 34 6.61 -9.06 -7.21
N HIS A 35 5.79 -8.23 -6.56
CA HIS A 35 5.49 -6.88 -7.02
C HIS A 35 6.72 -5.97 -7.06
N VAL A 36 7.73 -6.21 -6.20
CA VAL A 36 9.01 -5.49 -6.22
C VAL A 36 9.88 -5.95 -7.38
N GLU A 37 9.96 -7.25 -7.63
CA GLU A 37 10.68 -7.81 -8.78
C GLU A 37 10.07 -7.33 -10.11
N LEU A 38 8.74 -7.30 -10.19
CA LEU A 38 8.03 -6.76 -11.34
C LEU A 38 8.28 -5.25 -11.48
N ALA A 39 8.29 -4.50 -10.37
CA ALA A 39 8.58 -3.07 -10.40
C ALA A 39 9.99 -2.77 -10.95
N GLN A 40 10.98 -3.56 -10.52
CA GLN A 40 12.35 -3.50 -11.04
C GLN A 40 12.39 -3.80 -12.55
N LYS A 41 11.73 -4.88 -12.97
CA LYS A 41 11.68 -5.31 -14.38
C LYS A 41 11.00 -4.26 -15.28
N HIS A 42 9.93 -3.64 -14.81
CA HIS A 42 9.12 -2.69 -15.56
C HIS A 42 9.52 -1.23 -15.35
N ARG A 43 10.59 -0.98 -14.57
CA ARG A 43 11.08 0.35 -14.24
C ARG A 43 9.99 1.25 -13.65
N SER A 44 9.18 0.70 -12.74
CA SER A 44 8.00 1.37 -12.19
C SER A 44 8.32 2.10 -10.87
N LEU A 45 7.52 3.13 -10.57
CA LEU A 45 7.34 3.60 -9.20
C LEU A 45 6.55 2.54 -8.44
N LEU A 46 7.00 2.13 -7.26
CA LEU A 46 6.26 1.20 -6.42
C LEU A 46 5.64 1.94 -5.23
N VAL A 47 4.33 1.80 -5.06
CA VAL A 47 3.58 2.36 -3.93
C VAL A 47 2.82 1.22 -3.25
N SER A 48 3.07 1.02 -1.96
CA SER A 48 2.22 0.19 -1.10
C SER A 48 1.21 1.07 -0.37
N LEU A 49 -0.07 0.74 -0.50
CA LEU A 49 -1.18 1.39 0.18
C LEU A 49 -1.66 0.50 1.34
N GLU A 50 -1.59 1.02 2.56
CA GLU A 50 -2.08 0.32 3.75
C GLU A 50 -3.60 0.40 3.82
N HIS A 51 -4.22 -0.77 4.00
CA HIS A 51 -5.66 -0.86 4.12
C HIS A 51 -6.12 -0.14 5.40
N ARG A 52 -7.21 0.62 5.29
CA ARG A 52 -7.84 1.23 6.46
C ARG A 52 -8.19 0.21 7.55
N TYR A 53 -8.13 0.62 8.81
CA TYR A 53 -8.29 -0.21 10.01
C TYR A 53 -7.12 -1.15 10.34
N TYR A 54 -6.02 -1.09 9.59
CA TYR A 54 -4.82 -1.85 9.88
C TYR A 54 -3.60 -0.94 10.11
N GLY A 55 -2.67 -1.43 10.93
CA GLY A 55 -1.43 -0.75 11.28
C GLY A 55 -1.63 0.70 11.71
N ALA A 56 -1.00 1.63 10.98
CA ALA A 56 -1.07 3.05 11.28
C ALA A 56 -2.32 3.74 10.69
N SER A 57 -3.07 3.04 9.84
CA SER A 57 -4.19 3.56 9.07
C SER A 57 -5.54 3.39 9.81
N ILE A 58 -5.56 3.78 11.09
CA ILE A 58 -6.72 3.73 11.98
C ILE A 58 -7.05 5.14 12.46
N ASN A 59 -8.22 5.66 12.08
CA ASN A 59 -8.72 6.93 12.62
C ASN A 59 -9.00 6.80 14.13
N GLN A 60 -8.93 7.90 14.88
CA GLN A 60 -9.14 7.90 16.33
C GLN A 60 -10.47 7.26 16.76
N ASP A 61 -11.52 7.41 15.96
CA ASP A 61 -12.87 6.87 16.16
C ASP A 61 -13.13 5.56 15.40
N GLY A 62 -12.13 5.04 14.68
CA GLY A 62 -12.30 3.95 13.74
C GLY A 62 -12.79 2.66 14.40
N LEU A 63 -12.32 2.35 15.60
CA LEU A 63 -12.66 1.10 16.30
C LEU A 63 -13.93 1.20 17.16
N THR A 64 -14.69 2.29 17.03
CA THR A 64 -16.04 2.38 17.60
C THR A 64 -17.04 1.60 16.74
N LEU A 65 -18.23 1.29 17.28
CA LEU A 65 -19.30 0.63 16.51
C LEU A 65 -19.73 1.46 15.28
N GLU A 66 -19.76 2.79 15.42
CA GLU A 66 -20.07 3.69 14.30
C GLU A 66 -18.92 3.77 13.31
N GLY A 67 -17.67 3.73 13.79
CA GLY A 67 -16.47 3.76 12.96
C GLY A 67 -16.30 2.48 12.14
N ILE A 68 -16.48 1.30 12.73
CA ILE A 68 -16.20 0.02 12.07
C ILE A 68 -17.12 -0.26 10.87
N ARG A 69 -18.26 0.44 10.76
CA ARG A 69 -19.16 0.31 9.61
C ARG A 69 -18.49 0.64 8.26
N PHE A 70 -17.37 1.37 8.27
CA PHE A 70 -16.60 1.67 7.06
C PHE A 70 -15.47 0.68 6.77
N LEU A 71 -15.28 -0.36 7.60
CA LEU A 71 -14.38 -1.48 7.28
C LEU A 71 -15.09 -2.39 6.27
N SER A 72 -14.90 -2.08 4.99
CA SER A 72 -15.40 -2.89 3.87
C SER A 72 -14.44 -2.79 2.69
N SER A 73 -14.38 -3.81 1.85
CA SER A 73 -13.53 -3.79 0.65
C SER A 73 -13.87 -2.66 -0.32
N GLN A 74 -15.13 -2.22 -0.37
CA GLN A 74 -15.56 -1.08 -1.21
C GLN A 74 -15.04 0.26 -0.70
N GLN A 75 -14.70 0.34 0.59
CA GLN A 75 -14.23 1.55 1.26
C GLN A 75 -12.73 1.50 1.57
N ALA A 76 -12.08 0.38 1.28
CA ALA A 76 -10.65 0.13 1.45
C ALA A 76 -9.80 1.24 0.83
#